data_AF-A0A3E1Q7R7-F1
#
_entry.id   AF-A0A3E1Q7R7-F1
#
_cell.length_a   1.000
_cell.length_b   1.000
_cell.length_c   1.000
_cell.angle_alpha   90.00
_cell.angle_beta   90.00
_cell.angle_gamma   90.00
#
_symmetry.space_group_name_H-M   'P 1'
#
loop_
_entity.id
_entity.type
_entity.pdbx_description
1 polymer ?
#
loop_
_entity_poly.entity_id
_entity_poly.type
_entity_poly.pdbx_seq_one_letter_code
_entity_poly.pdbx_strand_id
1 'polypeptide(L)'
;MKTATQTLYLIFALLFTTIAKAQVYYNDEKTGEEYEINQKTHKNIINAFLKEQKATAIEFNTNRSPDFPFRLKNKIGNWVLFHLGHENLYMEKEGRKYSFQFPTSVMEQHGFTFANRRGKTYLVNLYDKEVETKMGFDEVVINTKKETIFTYDKDYNEKEKIAIIIDKIVVRKDNTWGLIELRGDDLFYLSRNFLYNSPEEVPPATGFQVYQLEMMENIRQEYNIDLLIALDENGYYFKGRNKKTKLFGLYVGEGEAFESIPPKYDNIIEHKYTGTYEVWKNNKVGYYNSNFKLVFKPSFDDFEYVHLDYTYGCALKTNGKWELYDAFEPEKLIEGSAASIDELIGLWMDR
;
A
#
# COMPACT_ATOMS: atom_id res chain seq x y z
N MET A 1 75.65 1.58 1.96
CA MET A 1 75.12 2.95 2.10
C MET A 1 73.62 2.88 1.89
N LYS A 2 72.79 2.94 2.95
CA LYS A 2 71.95 4.11 3.32
C LYS A 2 71.48 4.86 2.07
N THR A 3 70.20 4.85 1.71
CA THR A 3 69.14 5.59 2.42
C THR A 3 67.75 4.98 2.26
N ALA A 4 66.99 5.07 3.35
CA ALA A 4 65.57 4.81 3.47
C ALA A 4 64.76 6.09 3.20
N THR A 5 63.61 5.95 2.55
CA THR A 5 62.42 6.82 2.74
C THR A 5 61.20 6.08 2.18
N GLN A 6 60.41 5.46 3.06
CA GLN A 6 59.05 5.89 3.43
C GLN A 6 58.01 5.81 2.30
N THR A 7 57.16 4.78 2.35
CA THR A 7 55.72 4.97 2.15
C THR A 7 54.98 3.96 3.04
N LEU A 8 54.51 4.46 4.18
CA LEU A 8 53.69 3.74 5.14
C LEU A 8 52.24 3.80 4.62
N TYR A 9 51.66 2.66 4.24
CA TYR A 9 50.23 2.57 4.00
C TYR A 9 49.51 2.71 5.35
N LEU A 10 49.03 3.92 5.66
CA LEU A 10 48.03 4.11 6.70
C LEU A 10 46.71 3.52 6.19
N ILE A 11 46.35 2.34 6.68
CA ILE A 11 44.98 1.85 6.65
C ILE A 11 44.19 2.76 7.60
N PHE A 12 43.54 3.78 7.06
CA PHE A 12 42.51 4.52 7.78
C PHE A 12 41.31 3.58 7.90
N ALA A 13 41.22 2.87 9.02
CA ALA A 13 39.96 2.31 9.46
C ALA A 13 38.99 3.48 9.60
N LEU A 14 37.97 3.53 8.75
CA LEU A 14 36.83 4.41 8.94
C LEU A 14 36.18 4.02 10.27
N LEU A 15 36.59 4.71 11.34
CA LEU A 15 35.82 4.82 12.56
C LEU A 15 34.49 5.44 12.17
N PHE A 16 33.46 4.60 12.07
CA PHE A 16 32.07 5.04 12.08
C PHE A 16 31.88 5.90 13.32
N THR A 17 31.88 7.21 13.12
CA THR A 17 31.53 8.17 14.16
C THR A 17 30.07 7.92 14.55
N THR A 18 29.89 7.80 15.85
CA THR A 18 28.65 7.49 16.55
C THR A 18 27.55 8.45 16.11
N ILE A 19 26.50 7.87 15.53
CA ILE A 19 25.23 8.53 15.23
C ILE A 19 24.71 9.12 16.55
N ALA A 20 24.41 10.41 16.56
CA ALA A 20 23.67 11.06 17.64
C ALA A 20 22.31 10.35 17.78
N LYS A 21 22.21 9.43 18.74
CA LYS A 21 20.97 8.78 19.13
C LYS A 21 20.44 9.55 20.32
N ALA A 22 19.29 10.18 20.17
CA ALA A 22 18.19 10.17 21.13
C ALA A 22 18.50 9.33 22.42
N GLN A 23 18.82 9.99 23.54
CA GLN A 23 19.53 9.40 24.70
C GLN A 23 18.60 9.22 25.92
N VAL A 24 18.54 8.03 26.50
CA VAL A 24 17.87 7.79 27.80
C VAL A 24 18.92 7.78 28.89
N TYR A 25 18.68 8.57 29.94
CA TYR A 25 19.56 8.67 31.10
C TYR A 25 18.96 7.94 32.31
N TYR A 26 19.83 7.33 33.10
CA TYR A 26 19.52 6.66 34.35
C TYR A 26 20.29 7.31 35.48
N ASN A 27 19.58 7.83 36.48
CA ASN A 27 20.19 8.37 37.69
C ASN A 27 20.27 7.27 38.75
N ASP A 28 21.49 6.86 39.10
CA ASP A 28 21.70 5.91 40.19
C ASP A 28 21.58 6.65 41.53
N GLU A 29 20.42 6.51 42.19
CA GLU A 29 20.14 7.14 43.49
C GLU A 29 21.19 6.87 44.58
N LYS A 30 21.97 5.78 44.46
CA LYS A 30 23.01 5.45 45.45
C LYS A 30 24.29 6.26 45.27
N THR A 31 24.65 6.55 44.03
CA THR A 31 25.90 7.23 43.67
C THR A 31 25.66 8.69 43.29
N GLY A 32 24.43 9.04 42.91
CA GLY A 32 24.07 10.34 42.34
C GLY A 32 24.61 10.53 40.92
N GLU A 33 25.18 9.48 40.31
CA GLU A 33 25.73 9.54 38.96
C GLU A 33 24.64 9.26 37.91
N GLU A 34 24.74 9.97 36.80
CA GLU A 34 23.87 9.80 35.64
C GLU A 34 24.57 8.97 34.57
N TYR A 35 23.89 7.92 34.10
CA TYR A 35 24.41 7.00 33.12
C TYR A 35 23.51 6.96 31.89
N GLU A 36 24.10 7.09 30.71
CA GLU A 36 23.39 6.80 29.46
C GLU A 36 23.10 5.30 29.35
N ILE A 37 21.86 4.94 29.02
CA ILE A 37 21.42 3.55 28.79
C ILE A 37 21.51 3.22 27.30
N ASN A 38 22.54 2.49 26.91
CA ASN A 38 22.80 2.04 25.55
C ASN A 38 23.51 0.66 25.53
N GLN A 39 23.83 0.18 24.34
CA GLN A 39 24.46 -1.14 24.13
C GLN A 39 25.85 -1.28 24.76
N LYS A 40 26.53 -0.17 25.08
CA LYS A 40 27.87 -0.14 25.68
C LYS A 40 27.83 0.05 27.20
N THR A 41 26.67 0.35 27.78
CA THR A 41 26.50 0.58 29.21
C THR A 41 26.92 -0.65 30.01
N HIS A 42 27.67 -0.43 31.08
CA HIS A 42 28.19 -1.51 31.90
C HIS A 42 27.06 -2.34 32.52
N LYS A 43 27.23 -3.67 32.57
CA LYS A 43 26.19 -4.63 32.98
C LYS A 43 25.59 -4.32 34.37
N ASN A 44 26.40 -3.82 35.30
CA ASN A 44 25.91 -3.48 36.65
C ASN A 44 24.89 -2.34 36.63
N ILE A 45 25.12 -1.32 35.79
CA ILE A 45 24.20 -0.20 35.60
C ILE A 45 22.92 -0.68 34.91
N ILE A 46 23.05 -1.51 33.86
CA ILE A 46 21.89 -2.14 33.21
C ILE A 46 21.06 -2.95 34.22
N ASN A 47 21.69 -3.72 35.11
CA ASN A 47 20.98 -4.48 36.12
C ASN A 47 20.26 -3.58 37.14
N ALA A 48 20.86 -2.46 37.53
CA ALA A 48 20.23 -1.48 38.41
C ALA A 48 19.01 -0.84 37.75
N PHE A 49 19.17 -0.37 36.50
CA PHE A 49 18.09 0.17 35.68
C PHE A 49 16.94 -0.83 35.50
N LEU A 50 17.23 -2.08 35.15
CA LEU A 50 16.23 -3.15 35.01
C LEU A 50 15.46 -3.38 36.31
N LYS A 51 16.15 -3.35 37.46
CA LYS A 51 15.53 -3.53 38.77
C LYS A 51 14.53 -2.42 39.07
N GLU A 52 14.89 -1.17 38.79
CA GLU A 52 14.02 0.00 38.96
C GLU A 52 12.79 -0.07 38.07
N GLN A 53 12.99 -0.38 36.79
CA GLN A 53 11.94 -0.54 35.79
C GLN A 53 11.11 -1.83 35.97
N LYS A 54 11.40 -2.62 37.03
CA LYS A 54 10.74 -3.92 37.33
C LYS A 54 10.79 -4.88 36.13
N ALA A 55 11.85 -4.81 35.33
CA ALA A 55 12.10 -5.58 34.13
C ALA A 55 13.13 -6.69 34.38
N THR A 56 13.17 -7.67 33.48
CA THR A 56 14.02 -8.86 33.55
C THR A 56 15.08 -8.91 32.47
N ALA A 57 14.87 -8.18 31.37
CA ALA A 57 15.82 -8.04 30.27
C ALA A 57 15.58 -6.73 29.52
N ILE A 58 16.60 -6.28 28.79
CA ILE A 58 16.57 -5.15 27.87
C ILE A 58 17.02 -5.63 26.50
N GLU A 59 16.39 -5.12 25.46
CA GLU A 59 16.81 -5.29 24.07
C GLU A 59 16.86 -3.93 23.41
N PHE A 60 17.95 -3.60 22.73
CA PHE A 60 18.16 -2.29 22.12
C PHE A 60 17.71 -2.28 20.66
N ASN A 61 17.00 -1.23 20.27
CA ASN A 61 16.57 -1.02 18.91
C ASN A 61 17.76 -0.65 18.01
N THR A 62 17.93 -1.37 16.91
CA THR A 62 18.98 -1.10 15.91
C THR A 62 18.55 -0.11 14.83
N ASN A 63 17.29 0.32 14.85
CA ASN A 63 16.73 1.28 13.90
C ASN A 63 17.36 2.68 14.02
N ARG A 64 17.36 3.45 12.93
CA ARG A 64 18.04 4.77 12.83
C ARG A 64 17.17 5.95 13.28
N SER A 65 15.84 5.82 13.23
CA SER A 65 14.90 6.86 13.64
C SER A 65 14.03 6.43 14.83
N PRO A 66 14.58 5.95 15.98
CA PRO A 66 13.76 5.31 16.99
C PRO A 66 13.24 6.30 18.04
N ASP A 67 11.93 6.58 18.03
CA ASP A 67 11.21 7.04 19.23
C ASP A 67 11.25 5.96 20.33
N PHE A 68 11.51 4.72 19.93
CA PHE A 68 11.61 3.56 20.80
C PHE A 68 13.02 2.96 20.82
N PRO A 69 13.97 3.54 21.60
CA PRO A 69 15.39 3.15 21.58
C PRO A 69 15.66 1.74 22.12
N PHE A 70 14.77 1.21 22.97
CA PHE A 70 14.85 -0.15 23.50
C PHE A 70 13.48 -0.64 23.96
N ARG A 71 13.41 -1.93 24.27
CA ARG A 71 12.25 -2.56 24.90
C ARG A 71 12.67 -3.36 26.11
N LEU A 72 11.81 -3.41 27.10
CA LEU A 72 12.05 -4.09 28.37
C LEU A 72 11.15 -5.31 28.50
N LYS A 73 11.72 -6.42 28.96
CA LYS A 73 10.97 -7.64 29.22
C LYS A 73 10.40 -7.58 30.63
N ASN A 74 9.09 -7.50 30.76
CA ASN A 74 8.44 -7.48 32.07
C ASN A 74 8.50 -8.86 32.76
N LYS A 75 8.04 -8.92 34.01
CA LYS A 75 8.10 -10.15 34.84
C LYS A 75 7.30 -11.33 34.30
N ILE A 76 6.31 -11.09 33.46
CA ILE A 76 5.51 -12.16 32.83
C ILE A 76 6.09 -12.58 31.47
N GLY A 77 7.20 -11.98 31.05
CA GLY A 77 7.95 -12.36 29.85
C GLY A 77 7.59 -11.60 28.58
N ASN A 78 6.70 -10.60 28.63
CA ASN A 78 6.35 -9.78 27.48
C ASN A 78 7.32 -8.61 27.31
N TRP A 79 7.62 -8.27 26.07
CA TRP A 79 8.38 -7.07 25.73
C TRP A 79 7.47 -5.84 25.69
N VAL A 80 7.93 -4.73 26.28
CA VAL A 80 7.24 -3.44 26.31
C VAL A 80 8.20 -2.37 25.79
N LEU A 81 7.77 -1.56 24.83
CA LEU A 81 8.60 -0.51 24.25
C LEU A 81 8.86 0.60 25.30
N PHE A 82 10.03 1.22 25.24
CA PHE A 82 10.34 2.43 26.01
C PHE A 82 10.28 3.62 25.07
N HIS A 83 9.44 4.62 25.36
CA HIS A 83 9.28 5.80 24.52
C HIS A 83 10.22 6.91 24.98
N LEU A 84 11.11 7.36 24.11
CA LEU A 84 12.12 8.34 24.47
C LEU A 84 11.53 9.70 24.80
N GLY A 85 10.63 10.24 23.96
CA GLY A 85 10.07 11.58 24.18
C GLY A 85 9.25 11.74 25.47
N HIS A 86 8.91 10.65 26.14
CA HIS A 86 8.19 10.64 27.42
C HIS A 86 8.97 9.95 28.55
N GLU A 87 10.16 9.43 28.23
CA GLU A 87 11.04 8.68 29.12
C GLU A 87 10.31 7.62 29.97
N ASN A 88 9.40 6.86 29.36
CA ASN A 88 8.60 5.87 30.07
C ASN A 88 8.24 4.63 29.23
N LEU A 89 7.71 3.62 29.92
CA LEU A 89 7.17 2.42 29.27
C LEU A 89 5.92 2.76 28.48
N TYR A 90 6.01 2.54 27.17
CA TYR A 90 4.92 2.73 26.24
C TYR A 90 3.83 1.67 26.46
N MET A 91 2.58 2.12 26.64
CA MET A 91 1.41 1.25 26.86
C MET A 91 1.65 0.17 27.94
N GLU A 92 2.30 0.52 29.06
CA GLU A 92 2.73 -0.44 30.10
C GLU A 92 1.63 -1.42 30.54
N LYS A 93 0.38 -0.93 30.70
CA LYS A 93 -0.77 -1.76 31.06
C LYS A 93 -1.06 -2.84 30.03
N GLU A 94 -0.99 -2.52 28.74
CA GLU A 94 -1.19 -3.48 27.66
C GLU A 94 -0.02 -4.46 27.53
N GLY A 95 1.18 -4.08 27.99
CA GLY A 95 2.33 -4.98 28.16
C GLY A 95 2.03 -6.19 29.06
N ARG A 96 0.99 -6.15 29.89
CA ARG A 96 0.51 -7.31 30.67
C ARG A 96 -0.18 -8.38 29.82
N LYS A 97 -0.61 -8.04 28.60
CA LYS A 97 -1.35 -8.91 27.69
C LYS A 97 -0.59 -9.19 26.41
N TYR A 98 0.14 -8.20 25.91
CA TYR A 98 0.80 -8.21 24.62
C TYR A 98 2.31 -8.03 24.77
N SER A 99 3.06 -8.62 23.84
CA SER A 99 4.50 -8.41 23.68
C SER A 99 4.77 -7.61 22.42
N PHE A 100 5.26 -6.39 22.56
CA PHE A 100 5.43 -5.43 21.46
C PHE A 100 6.70 -5.72 20.63
N GLN A 101 6.58 -5.51 19.32
CA GLN A 101 7.68 -5.53 18.36
C GLN A 101 8.27 -4.13 18.20
N PHE A 102 9.56 -4.06 17.85
CA PHE A 102 10.12 -2.78 17.43
C PHE A 102 9.50 -2.34 16.11
N PRO A 103 9.06 -1.08 16.00
CA PRO A 103 8.73 -0.54 14.69
C PRO A 103 10.01 -0.36 13.86
N THR A 104 9.88 -0.56 12.55
CA THR A 104 10.90 -0.17 11.57
C THR A 104 10.78 1.33 11.28
N SER A 105 11.78 1.95 10.62
CA SER A 105 11.75 3.38 10.32
C SER A 105 10.48 3.79 9.56
N VAL A 106 10.04 2.96 8.62
CA VAL A 106 8.81 3.24 7.84
C VAL A 106 7.55 3.06 8.71
N MET A 107 7.54 2.11 9.63
CA MET A 107 6.40 1.94 10.55
C MET A 107 6.27 3.12 11.53
N GLU A 108 7.39 3.62 12.06
CA GLU A 108 7.39 4.80 12.96
C GLU A 108 6.88 6.05 12.24
N GLN A 109 7.29 6.24 10.97
CA GLN A 109 6.80 7.34 10.12
C GLN A 109 5.30 7.30 9.87
N HIS A 110 4.69 6.11 9.91
CA HIS A 110 3.25 5.89 9.76
C HIS A 110 2.56 5.58 11.09
N GLY A 111 3.23 5.80 12.22
CA GLY A 111 2.63 5.69 13.55
C GLY A 111 2.10 4.31 13.91
N PHE A 112 2.78 3.22 13.55
CA PHE A 112 2.33 1.88 13.99
C PHE A 112 3.45 0.91 14.33
N THR A 113 3.08 -0.18 14.98
CA THR A 113 3.90 -1.38 15.15
C THR A 113 2.99 -2.60 15.28
N PHE A 114 3.56 -3.75 15.65
CA PHE A 114 2.82 -4.95 15.99
C PHE A 114 3.06 -5.39 17.42
N ALA A 115 2.11 -6.14 17.97
CA ALA A 115 2.28 -6.85 19.21
C ALA A 115 1.76 -8.29 19.12
N ASN A 116 2.40 -9.21 19.84
CA ASN A 116 2.07 -10.62 19.83
C ASN A 116 1.33 -11.00 21.11
N ARG A 117 0.30 -11.85 20.98
CA ARG A 117 -0.41 -12.46 22.11
C ARG A 117 -0.97 -13.82 21.69
N ARG A 118 -0.66 -14.87 22.47
CA ARG A 118 -1.16 -16.23 22.28
C ARG A 118 -0.99 -16.76 20.85
N GLY A 119 0.18 -16.51 20.25
CA GLY A 119 0.51 -16.97 18.89
C GLY A 119 -0.12 -16.16 17.76
N LYS A 120 -0.84 -15.08 18.05
CA LYS A 120 -1.38 -14.15 17.05
C LYS A 120 -0.68 -12.80 17.13
N THR A 121 -0.59 -12.12 15.99
CA THR A 121 -0.07 -10.76 15.84
C THR A 121 -1.21 -9.77 15.72
N TYR A 122 -1.07 -8.61 16.35
CA TYR A 122 -2.06 -7.54 16.42
C TYR A 122 -1.41 -6.23 15.99
N LEU A 123 -2.16 -5.43 15.24
CA LEU A 123 -1.76 -4.08 14.87
C LEU A 123 -1.83 -3.16 16.10
N VAL A 124 -0.84 -2.27 16.22
CA VAL A 124 -0.76 -1.27 17.29
C VAL A 124 -0.67 0.10 16.64
N ASN A 125 -1.63 0.97 16.95
CA ASN A 125 -1.57 2.39 16.60
C ASN A 125 -0.70 3.11 17.64
N LEU A 126 0.44 3.65 17.20
CA LEU A 126 1.41 4.29 18.07
C LEU A 126 0.94 5.65 18.59
N TYR A 127 0.15 6.38 17.79
CA TYR A 127 -0.37 7.70 18.15
C TYR A 127 -1.50 7.61 19.18
N ASP A 128 -2.50 6.77 18.91
CA ASP A 128 -3.66 6.60 19.78
C ASP A 128 -3.37 5.70 21.00
N LYS A 129 -2.21 5.04 21.01
CA LYS A 129 -1.80 4.11 22.07
C LYS A 129 -2.83 3.00 22.25
N GLU A 130 -3.23 2.41 21.13
CA GLU A 130 -4.25 1.36 21.06
C GLU A 130 -3.72 0.10 20.34
N VAL A 131 -4.11 -1.06 20.85
CA VAL A 131 -3.96 -2.34 20.16
C VAL A 131 -5.29 -2.65 19.49
N GLU A 132 -5.32 -2.82 18.18
CA GLU A 132 -6.53 -3.28 17.49
C GLU A 132 -6.79 -4.74 17.90
N THR A 133 -7.88 -4.97 18.61
CA THR A 133 -8.20 -6.28 19.22
C THR A 133 -9.29 -7.06 18.49
N LYS A 134 -10.01 -6.42 17.56
CA LYS A 134 -11.07 -7.06 16.77
C LYS A 134 -10.51 -8.15 15.87
N MET A 135 -9.23 -8.08 15.51
CA MET A 135 -8.59 -9.03 14.61
C MET A 135 -7.14 -9.32 15.00
N GLY A 136 -6.81 -10.61 15.12
CA GLY A 136 -5.44 -11.09 15.25
C GLY A 136 -5.05 -11.96 14.06
N PHE A 137 -3.80 -11.84 13.64
CA PHE A 137 -3.25 -12.46 12.44
C PHE A 137 -2.30 -13.61 12.79
N ASP A 138 -2.24 -14.60 11.92
CA ASP A 138 -1.23 -15.66 11.98
C ASP A 138 0.11 -15.19 11.43
N GLU A 139 0.07 -14.26 10.48
CA GLU A 139 1.24 -13.77 9.78
C GLU A 139 0.99 -12.36 9.25
N VAL A 140 2.05 -11.57 9.21
CA VAL A 140 2.03 -10.22 8.65
C VAL A 140 3.27 -10.05 7.79
N VAL A 141 3.08 -9.60 6.56
CA VAL A 141 4.16 -9.27 5.62
C VAL A 141 3.97 -7.83 5.19
N ILE A 142 5.07 -7.06 5.24
CA ILE A 142 5.08 -5.67 4.79
C ILE A 142 5.93 -5.60 3.53
N ASN A 143 5.29 -5.17 2.46
CA ASN A 143 5.96 -4.87 1.20
C ASN A 143 6.24 -3.37 1.16
N THR A 144 7.48 -3.02 0.86
CA THR A 144 7.90 -1.65 0.65
C THR A 144 8.39 -1.45 -0.77
N LYS A 145 8.24 -0.23 -1.27
CA LYS A 145 8.80 0.19 -2.56
C LYS A 145 9.65 1.45 -2.38
N LYS A 146 10.53 1.67 -3.35
CA LYS A 146 11.29 2.92 -3.45
C LYS A 146 10.53 3.85 -4.37
N GLU A 147 10.33 5.08 -3.92
CA GLU A 147 9.66 6.11 -4.69
C GLU A 147 10.46 7.41 -4.62
N THR A 148 10.45 8.14 -5.73
CA THR A 148 11.01 9.48 -5.80
C THR A 148 9.98 10.44 -5.22
N ILE A 149 10.31 11.07 -4.09
CA ILE A 149 9.52 12.15 -3.50
C ILE A 149 10.19 13.49 -3.76
N PHE A 150 9.39 14.50 -4.05
CA PHE A 150 9.83 15.88 -4.22
C PHE A 150 9.55 16.64 -2.94
N THR A 151 10.58 17.28 -2.41
CA THR A 151 10.47 18.15 -1.22
C THR A 151 10.94 19.54 -1.58
N TYR A 152 10.32 20.55 -1.00
CA TYR A 152 10.71 21.93 -1.21
C TYR A 152 11.51 22.40 0.00
N ASP A 153 12.68 23.01 -0.24
CA ASP A 153 13.37 23.70 0.84
C ASP A 153 12.70 25.04 1.18
N LYS A 154 13.24 25.77 2.16
CA LYS A 154 12.67 27.04 2.63
C LYS A 154 12.60 28.11 1.53
N ASP A 155 13.40 27.96 0.48
CA ASP A 155 13.46 28.86 -0.67
C ASP A 155 12.64 28.31 -1.86
N TYR A 156 11.79 27.30 -1.62
CA TYR A 156 10.97 26.60 -2.61
C TYR A 156 11.77 25.92 -3.73
N ASN A 157 13.05 25.62 -3.51
CA ASN A 157 13.79 24.80 -4.46
C ASN A 157 13.38 23.34 -4.28
N GLU A 158 12.97 22.74 -5.39
CA GLU A 158 12.63 21.33 -5.43
C GLU A 158 13.87 20.46 -5.23
N LYS A 159 13.76 19.49 -4.33
CA LYS A 159 14.77 18.49 -4.02
C LYS A 159 14.17 17.12 -4.17
N GLU A 160 14.76 16.35 -5.06
CA GLU A 160 14.47 14.95 -5.23
C GLU A 160 15.07 14.14 -4.08
N LYS A 161 14.28 13.24 -3.50
CA LYS A 161 14.75 12.27 -2.53
C LYS A 161 14.11 10.92 -2.81
N ILE A 162 14.93 9.87 -2.81
CA ILE A 162 14.41 8.50 -2.82
C ILE A 162 13.96 8.14 -1.40
N ALA A 163 12.66 7.87 -1.24
CA ALA A 163 12.05 7.38 -0.01
C ALA A 163 11.68 5.89 -0.15
N ILE A 164 11.71 5.18 0.98
CA ILE A 164 11.12 3.84 1.08
C ILE A 164 9.74 4.04 1.68
N ILE A 165 8.70 3.70 0.95
CA ILE A 165 7.32 3.80 1.41
C ILE A 165 6.69 2.40 1.52
N ILE A 166 5.62 2.27 2.29
CA ILE A 166 4.86 1.03 2.36
C ILE A 166 3.98 0.92 1.11
N ASP A 167 4.11 -0.19 0.40
CA ASP A 167 3.29 -0.48 -0.78
C ASP A 167 2.01 -1.22 -0.38
N LYS A 168 2.15 -2.24 0.47
CA LYS A 168 1.02 -2.96 1.08
C LYS A 168 1.44 -3.67 2.37
N ILE A 169 0.47 -3.83 3.27
CA ILE A 169 0.59 -4.67 4.45
C ILE A 169 -0.38 -5.83 4.28
N VAL A 170 0.15 -7.02 4.07
CA VAL A 170 -0.65 -8.22 3.84
C VAL A 170 -0.66 -9.06 5.10
N VAL A 171 -1.84 -9.57 5.44
CA VAL A 171 -2.07 -10.31 6.67
C VAL A 171 -2.72 -11.65 6.38
N ARG A 172 -2.27 -12.70 7.07
CA ARG A 172 -2.90 -14.01 7.00
C ARG A 172 -3.74 -14.27 8.23
N LYS A 173 -4.94 -14.77 8.01
CA LYS A 173 -5.79 -15.33 9.06
C LYS A 173 -6.27 -16.70 8.59
N ASP A 174 -5.96 -17.71 9.40
CA ASP A 174 -6.16 -19.11 9.08
C ASP A 174 -5.43 -19.45 7.76
N ASN A 175 -6.16 -19.81 6.70
CA ASN A 175 -5.60 -20.22 5.40
C ASN A 175 -5.73 -19.16 4.30
N THR A 176 -6.17 -17.95 4.65
CA THR A 176 -6.49 -16.91 3.67
C THR A 176 -5.76 -15.61 4.00
N TRP A 177 -5.42 -14.87 2.96
CA TRP A 177 -4.72 -13.59 3.02
C TRP A 177 -5.66 -12.43 2.76
N GLY A 178 -5.36 -11.29 3.38
CA GLY A 178 -6.07 -10.03 3.25
C GLY A 178 -5.10 -8.85 3.28
N LEU A 179 -5.66 -7.65 3.13
CA LEU A 179 -4.93 -6.38 3.06
C LEU A 179 -5.26 -5.52 4.28
N ILE A 180 -4.27 -4.86 4.85
CA ILE A 180 -4.49 -3.68 5.68
C ILE A 180 -4.28 -2.46 4.79
N GLU A 181 -5.34 -1.69 4.59
CA GLU A 181 -5.34 -0.43 3.85
C GLU A 181 -4.74 0.67 4.75
N LEU A 182 -3.81 1.42 4.18
CA LEU A 182 -3.12 2.52 4.84
C LEU A 182 -3.77 3.84 4.46
N ARG A 183 -4.27 4.56 5.46
CA ARG A 183 -4.80 5.92 5.28
C ARG A 183 -3.66 6.94 5.42
N GLY A 184 -3.76 8.05 4.69
CA GLY A 184 -2.81 9.17 4.78
C GLY A 184 -2.85 9.93 6.12
N ASP A 185 -3.96 9.85 6.86
CA ASP A 185 -4.16 10.47 8.18
C ASP A 185 -4.27 9.40 9.30
N ASP A 186 -3.35 8.44 9.32
CA ASP A 186 -3.02 7.62 10.51
C ASP A 186 -4.07 6.61 11.00
N LEU A 187 -5.08 6.26 10.19
CA LEU A 187 -5.97 5.13 10.49
C LEU A 187 -5.71 3.96 9.56
N PHE A 188 -5.72 2.76 10.13
CA PHE A 188 -5.62 1.52 9.37
C PHE A 188 -7.02 1.02 9.10
N TYR A 189 -7.35 0.74 7.84
CA TYR A 189 -8.57 0.03 7.51
C TYR A 189 -8.23 -1.44 7.28
N LEU A 190 -8.75 -2.29 8.16
CA LEU A 190 -8.53 -3.72 8.08
C LEU A 190 -9.53 -4.31 7.10
N SER A 191 -9.04 -4.83 5.97
CA SER A 191 -9.90 -5.61 5.08
C SER A 191 -10.46 -6.78 5.86
N ARG A 192 -11.79 -6.89 5.87
CA ARG A 192 -12.49 -8.00 6.54
C ARG A 192 -12.52 -9.25 5.67
N ASN A 193 -12.25 -9.06 4.38
CA ASN A 193 -12.33 -10.06 3.34
C ASN A 193 -10.94 -10.65 3.10
N PHE A 194 -10.61 -11.72 3.84
CA PHE A 194 -9.45 -12.56 3.55
C PHE A 194 -9.76 -13.45 2.34
N LEU A 195 -9.53 -12.93 1.14
CA LEU A 195 -9.97 -13.53 -0.12
C LEU A 195 -8.86 -14.27 -0.89
N TYR A 196 -7.60 -14.05 -0.51
CA TYR A 196 -6.46 -14.43 -1.33
C TYR A 196 -5.81 -15.71 -0.80
N ASN A 197 -5.30 -16.56 -1.69
CA ASN A 197 -4.64 -17.81 -1.29
C ASN A 197 -3.16 -17.59 -0.96
N SER A 198 -2.57 -16.51 -1.46
CA SER A 198 -1.17 -16.15 -1.24
C SER A 198 -1.01 -14.63 -1.04
N PRO A 199 0.10 -14.17 -0.42
CA PRO A 199 0.35 -12.73 -0.22
C PRO A 199 0.61 -11.97 -1.53
N GLU A 200 1.07 -12.66 -2.58
CA GLU A 200 1.32 -12.09 -3.90
C GLU A 200 0.02 -11.73 -4.63
N GLU A 201 -1.06 -12.50 -4.41
CA GLU A 201 -2.39 -12.24 -4.99
C GLU A 201 -3.08 -11.01 -4.39
N VAL A 202 -2.66 -10.56 -3.20
CA VAL A 202 -3.22 -9.38 -2.54
C VAL A 202 -2.82 -8.12 -3.33
N PRO A 203 -3.76 -7.26 -3.75
CA PRO A 203 -3.43 -6.04 -4.48
C PRO A 203 -2.68 -5.03 -3.60
N PRO A 204 -2.03 -4.02 -4.21
CA PRO A 204 -1.51 -2.86 -3.48
C PRO A 204 -2.62 -2.12 -2.70
N ALA A 205 -2.23 -1.35 -1.69
CA ALA A 205 -3.16 -0.46 -1.00
C ALA A 205 -3.71 0.59 -1.97
N THR A 206 -5.01 0.87 -1.86
CA THR A 206 -5.70 1.84 -2.73
C THR A 206 -5.54 3.28 -2.24
N GLY A 207 -5.32 3.46 -0.94
CA GLY A 207 -5.30 4.79 -0.31
C GLY A 207 -6.69 5.41 -0.17
N PHE A 208 -7.75 4.62 -0.39
CA PHE A 208 -9.13 5.07 -0.28
C PHE A 208 -9.55 5.40 1.16
N GLN A 209 -10.49 6.32 1.26
CA GLN A 209 -11.20 6.68 2.48
C GLN A 209 -12.12 5.55 2.94
N VAL A 210 -12.52 5.60 4.22
CA VAL A 210 -13.34 4.54 4.84
C VAL A 210 -14.61 4.25 4.06
N TYR A 211 -15.33 5.28 3.59
CA TYR A 211 -16.59 5.08 2.86
C TYR A 211 -16.39 4.39 1.50
N GLN A 212 -15.29 4.67 0.79
CA GLN A 212 -14.93 3.98 -0.46
C GLN A 212 -14.60 2.51 -0.18
N LEU A 213 -13.85 2.22 0.88
CA LEU A 213 -13.52 0.86 1.29
C LEU A 213 -14.76 0.08 1.74
N GLU A 214 -15.66 0.71 2.49
CA GLU A 214 -16.97 0.14 2.84
C GLU A 214 -17.81 -0.15 1.60
N MET A 215 -17.83 0.77 0.62
CA MET A 215 -18.51 0.57 -0.65
C MET A 215 -17.91 -0.62 -1.42
N MET A 216 -16.59 -0.77 -1.47
CA MET A 216 -15.93 -1.94 -2.07
C MET A 216 -16.37 -3.26 -1.40
N GLU A 217 -16.47 -3.27 -0.08
CA GLU A 217 -16.93 -4.45 0.67
C GLU A 217 -18.40 -4.76 0.39
N ASN A 218 -19.26 -3.73 0.30
CA ASN A 218 -20.66 -3.88 -0.07
C ASN A 218 -20.81 -4.47 -1.48
N ILE A 219 -20.06 -3.95 -2.48
CA ILE A 219 -20.04 -4.50 -3.84
C ILE A 219 -19.67 -5.99 -3.82
N ARG A 220 -18.64 -6.36 -3.04
CA ARG A 220 -18.19 -7.75 -2.95
C ARG A 220 -19.27 -8.68 -2.40
N GLN A 221 -19.98 -8.23 -1.37
CA GLN A 221 -21.02 -9.02 -0.72
C GLN A 221 -22.27 -9.12 -1.59
N GLU A 222 -22.77 -7.98 -2.08
CA GLU A 222 -24.03 -7.90 -2.83
C GLU A 222 -23.94 -8.61 -4.18
N TYR A 223 -22.85 -8.40 -4.93
CA TYR A 223 -22.68 -8.92 -6.28
C TYR A 223 -21.83 -10.20 -6.35
N ASN A 224 -21.46 -10.78 -5.20
CA ASN A 224 -20.67 -12.00 -5.08
C ASN A 224 -19.34 -11.92 -5.87
N ILE A 225 -18.54 -10.89 -5.59
CA ILE A 225 -17.30 -10.57 -6.30
C ILE A 225 -16.08 -11.08 -5.55
N ASP A 226 -15.20 -11.84 -6.22
CA ASP A 226 -13.95 -12.33 -5.61
C ASP A 226 -12.74 -11.43 -5.90
N LEU A 227 -12.76 -10.68 -7.00
CA LEU A 227 -11.73 -9.71 -7.37
C LEU A 227 -12.39 -8.40 -7.75
N LEU A 228 -12.02 -7.31 -7.08
CA LEU A 228 -12.53 -5.97 -7.36
C LEU A 228 -11.33 -5.05 -7.55
N ILE A 229 -11.31 -4.33 -8.66
CA ILE A 229 -10.20 -3.48 -9.08
C ILE A 229 -10.78 -2.07 -9.30
N ALA A 230 -10.22 -1.08 -8.64
CA ALA A 230 -10.55 0.31 -8.93
C ALA A 230 -9.97 0.73 -10.29
N LEU A 231 -10.77 1.46 -11.07
CA LEU A 231 -10.37 1.97 -12.39
C LEU A 231 -9.96 3.45 -12.32
N ASP A 232 -10.41 4.14 -11.28
CA ASP A 232 -10.09 5.53 -10.98
C ASP A 232 -9.44 5.71 -9.60
N GLU A 233 -8.84 6.88 -9.41
CA GLU A 233 -8.22 7.28 -8.14
C GLU A 233 -9.23 7.74 -7.09
N ASN A 234 -10.45 8.04 -7.51
CA ASN A 234 -11.54 8.47 -6.61
C ASN A 234 -12.37 7.30 -6.10
N GLY A 235 -12.10 6.07 -6.53
CA GLY A 235 -12.82 4.89 -6.08
C GLY A 235 -14.32 4.96 -6.39
N TYR A 236 -14.69 5.50 -7.56
CA TYR A 236 -16.08 5.53 -8.03
C TYR A 236 -16.35 4.48 -9.10
N TYR A 237 -15.32 3.93 -9.73
CA TYR A 237 -15.44 2.97 -10.82
C TYR A 237 -14.68 1.69 -10.48
N PHE A 238 -15.39 0.57 -10.47
CA PHE A 238 -14.80 -0.72 -10.14
C PHE A 238 -15.10 -1.77 -11.18
N LYS A 239 -14.04 -2.45 -11.62
CA LYS A 239 -14.13 -3.70 -12.36
C LYS A 239 -14.17 -4.87 -11.38
N GLY A 240 -15.28 -5.61 -11.38
CA GLY A 240 -15.49 -6.75 -10.48
C GLY A 240 -15.60 -8.08 -11.21
N ARG A 241 -14.88 -9.11 -10.73
CA ARG A 241 -14.99 -10.49 -11.19
C ARG A 241 -15.96 -11.28 -10.32
N ASN A 242 -17.01 -11.80 -10.94
CA ASN A 242 -17.95 -12.66 -10.25
C ASN A 242 -17.30 -13.96 -9.78
N LYS A 243 -17.51 -14.29 -8.51
CA LYS A 243 -16.89 -15.46 -7.84
C LYS A 243 -17.24 -16.79 -8.48
N LYS A 244 -18.46 -16.93 -9.01
CA LYS A 244 -18.96 -18.19 -9.59
C LYS A 244 -18.61 -18.32 -11.07
N THR A 245 -18.91 -17.29 -11.87
CA THR A 245 -18.75 -17.36 -13.33
C THR A 245 -17.33 -17.03 -13.78
N LYS A 246 -16.53 -16.37 -12.92
CA LYS A 246 -15.21 -15.81 -13.24
C LYS A 246 -15.23 -14.73 -14.34
N LEU A 247 -16.40 -14.16 -14.63
CA LEU A 247 -16.60 -13.10 -15.61
C LEU A 247 -16.63 -11.73 -14.93
N PHE A 248 -16.24 -10.71 -15.68
CA PHE A 248 -16.14 -9.32 -15.24
C PHE A 248 -17.38 -8.50 -15.58
N GLY A 249 -17.73 -7.62 -14.64
CA GLY A 249 -18.71 -6.53 -14.75
C GLY A 249 -18.11 -5.21 -14.24
N LEU A 250 -18.88 -4.14 -14.37
CA LEU A 250 -18.53 -2.79 -13.92
C LEU A 250 -19.55 -2.32 -12.87
N TYR A 251 -19.04 -1.78 -11.78
CA TYR A 251 -19.80 -1.24 -10.66
C TYR A 251 -19.41 0.22 -10.48
N VAL A 252 -20.40 1.12 -10.41
CA VAL A 252 -20.17 2.56 -10.34
C VAL A 252 -21.02 3.19 -9.25
N GLY A 253 -20.46 4.14 -8.52
CA GLY A 253 -21.22 4.95 -7.58
C GLY A 253 -20.37 5.79 -6.63
N GLU A 254 -21.02 6.74 -5.99
CA GLU A 254 -20.48 7.57 -4.92
C GLU A 254 -21.26 7.23 -3.63
N GLY A 255 -20.61 6.54 -2.70
CA GLY A 255 -21.23 6.04 -1.46
C GLY A 255 -21.99 4.72 -1.63
N GLU A 256 -22.90 4.64 -2.61
CA GLU A 256 -23.60 3.40 -2.98
C GLU A 256 -23.34 3.07 -4.46
N ALA A 257 -22.77 1.90 -4.72
CA ALA A 257 -22.41 1.46 -6.05
C ALA A 257 -23.44 0.48 -6.63
N PHE A 258 -23.75 0.66 -7.91
CA PHE A 258 -24.67 -0.19 -8.66
C PHE A 258 -23.96 -0.91 -9.81
N GLU A 259 -24.51 -2.04 -10.23
CA GLU A 259 -24.06 -2.75 -11.44
C GLU A 259 -24.41 -1.92 -12.69
N SER A 260 -23.41 -1.27 -13.30
CA SER A 260 -23.54 -0.52 -14.55
C SER A 260 -23.33 -1.40 -15.77
N ILE A 261 -22.41 -2.37 -15.69
CA ILE A 261 -22.16 -3.37 -16.75
C ILE A 261 -22.24 -4.76 -16.13
N PRO A 262 -23.11 -5.67 -16.64
CA PRO A 262 -23.32 -6.97 -16.02
C PRO A 262 -22.09 -7.88 -16.11
N PRO A 263 -21.86 -8.77 -15.12
CA PRO A 263 -20.67 -9.62 -15.03
C PRO A 263 -20.71 -10.82 -15.98
N LYS A 264 -20.66 -10.54 -17.29
CA LYS A 264 -20.74 -11.55 -18.37
C LYS A 264 -19.57 -11.52 -19.35
N TYR A 265 -18.60 -10.64 -19.13
CA TYR A 265 -17.47 -10.41 -20.02
C TYR A 265 -16.20 -11.10 -19.53
N ASP A 266 -15.32 -11.50 -20.45
CA ASP A 266 -14.04 -12.10 -20.08
C ASP A 266 -13.04 -11.02 -19.63
N ASN A 267 -13.22 -9.79 -20.11
CA ASN A 267 -12.46 -8.62 -19.70
C ASN A 267 -13.24 -7.33 -19.94
N ILE A 268 -12.89 -6.28 -19.19
CA ILE A 268 -13.36 -4.89 -19.38
C ILE A 268 -12.16 -3.96 -19.28
N ILE A 269 -12.06 -3.00 -20.19
CA ILE A 269 -11.03 -1.96 -20.24
C ILE A 269 -11.72 -0.59 -20.30
N GLU A 270 -11.31 0.34 -19.45
CA GLU A 270 -11.83 1.71 -19.42
C GLU A 270 -10.94 2.63 -20.27
N HIS A 271 -11.58 3.45 -21.09
CA HIS A 271 -10.93 4.51 -21.87
C HIS A 271 -11.26 5.88 -21.28
N LYS A 272 -10.43 6.33 -20.33
CA LYS A 272 -10.68 7.52 -19.48
C LYS A 272 -11.09 8.78 -20.22
N TYR A 273 -10.51 9.06 -21.38
CA TYR A 273 -10.77 10.31 -22.11
C TYR A 273 -12.17 10.40 -22.73
N THR A 274 -12.78 9.26 -23.05
CA THR A 274 -14.12 9.20 -23.63
C THR A 274 -15.19 8.75 -22.66
N GLY A 275 -14.77 8.09 -21.57
CA GLY A 275 -15.67 7.35 -20.71
C GLY A 275 -16.25 6.10 -21.39
N THR A 276 -15.64 5.58 -22.46
CA THR A 276 -16.09 4.32 -23.08
C THR A 276 -15.49 3.12 -22.36
N TYR A 277 -16.23 2.00 -22.38
CA TYR A 277 -15.84 0.75 -21.75
C TYR A 277 -15.81 -0.35 -22.79
N GLU A 278 -14.61 -0.73 -23.18
CA GLU A 278 -14.34 -1.85 -24.06
C GLU A 278 -14.61 -3.16 -23.30
N VAL A 279 -15.40 -4.06 -23.91
CA VAL A 279 -15.82 -5.31 -23.31
C VAL A 279 -15.48 -6.49 -24.21
N TRP A 280 -14.81 -7.49 -23.65
CA TRP A 280 -14.38 -8.69 -24.38
C TRP A 280 -15.25 -9.89 -24.05
N LYS A 281 -15.61 -10.64 -25.10
CA LYS A 281 -16.20 -11.97 -24.95
C LYS A 281 -15.76 -12.91 -26.07
N ASN A 282 -15.20 -14.06 -25.72
CA ASN A 282 -14.76 -15.10 -26.66
C ASN A 282 -13.86 -14.54 -27.78
N ASN A 283 -12.86 -13.74 -27.42
CA ASN A 283 -11.93 -13.05 -28.33
C ASN A 283 -12.61 -12.09 -29.32
N LYS A 284 -13.83 -11.63 -29.01
CA LYS A 284 -14.49 -10.55 -29.72
C LYS A 284 -14.67 -9.36 -28.80
N VAL A 285 -14.64 -8.18 -29.39
CA VAL A 285 -14.77 -6.91 -28.68
C VAL A 285 -16.05 -6.19 -29.09
N GLY A 286 -16.62 -5.50 -28.11
CA GLY A 286 -17.69 -4.53 -28.23
C GLY A 286 -17.46 -3.45 -27.18
N TYR A 287 -18.38 -2.51 -27.02
CA TYR A 287 -18.23 -1.47 -26.00
C TYR A 287 -19.55 -0.88 -25.52
N TYR A 288 -19.46 -0.29 -24.32
CA TYR A 288 -20.44 0.60 -23.74
C TYR A 288 -19.94 2.04 -23.85
N ASN A 289 -20.86 2.99 -24.00
CA ASN A 289 -20.53 4.41 -23.94
C ASN A 289 -20.46 4.92 -22.49
N SER A 290 -20.20 6.23 -22.32
CA SER A 290 -20.11 6.91 -21.02
C SER A 290 -21.37 6.89 -20.17
N ASN A 291 -22.53 6.64 -20.79
CA ASN A 291 -23.81 6.49 -20.10
C ASN A 291 -24.12 5.02 -19.77
N PHE A 292 -23.13 4.12 -19.89
CA PHE A 292 -23.29 2.67 -19.72
C PHE A 292 -24.36 2.07 -20.64
N LYS A 293 -24.60 2.67 -21.81
CA LYS A 293 -25.42 2.09 -22.88
C LYS A 293 -24.54 1.21 -23.74
N LEU A 294 -24.95 -0.03 -23.95
CA LEU A 294 -24.27 -0.95 -24.87
C LEU A 294 -24.43 -0.43 -26.31
N VAL A 295 -23.33 0.01 -26.91
CA VAL A 295 -23.33 0.50 -28.29
C VAL A 295 -23.18 -0.68 -29.24
N PHE A 296 -22.15 -1.49 -29.03
CA PHE A 296 -21.92 -2.73 -29.77
C PHE A 296 -21.69 -3.91 -28.84
N LYS A 297 -22.39 -5.01 -29.13
CA LYS A 297 -22.07 -6.31 -28.53
C LYS A 297 -20.70 -6.79 -29.02
N PRO A 298 -20.01 -7.65 -28.25
CA PRO A 298 -18.83 -8.35 -28.74
C PRO A 298 -19.05 -9.05 -30.08
N SER A 299 -18.51 -8.46 -31.15
CA SER A 299 -18.57 -9.00 -32.51
C SER A 299 -17.36 -8.65 -33.38
N PHE A 300 -16.56 -7.68 -32.95
CA PHE A 300 -15.39 -7.18 -33.66
C PHE A 300 -14.13 -7.93 -33.24
N ASP A 301 -13.13 -7.95 -34.11
CA ASP A 301 -11.84 -8.58 -33.86
C ASP A 301 -10.95 -7.73 -32.95
N ASP A 302 -11.10 -6.40 -33.02
CA ASP A 302 -10.21 -5.45 -32.35
C ASP A 302 -10.90 -4.09 -32.16
N PHE A 303 -10.39 -3.29 -31.22
CA PHE A 303 -10.91 -1.99 -30.82
C PHE A 303 -9.76 -1.01 -30.63
N GLU A 304 -9.89 0.19 -31.20
CA GLU A 304 -8.97 1.29 -30.91
C GLU A 304 -9.81 2.56 -30.68
N TYR A 305 -9.50 3.30 -29.63
CA TYR A 305 -10.04 4.64 -29.47
C TYR A 305 -9.29 5.63 -30.37
N VAL A 306 -10.04 6.48 -31.08
CA VAL A 306 -9.48 7.46 -32.02
C VAL A 306 -9.90 8.87 -31.61
N HIS A 307 -8.91 9.73 -31.35
CA HIS A 307 -9.13 11.16 -31.12
C HIS A 307 -9.28 11.87 -32.47
N LEU A 308 -10.43 12.52 -32.67
CA LEU A 308 -10.74 13.26 -33.90
C LEU A 308 -10.72 14.77 -33.62
N ASP A 309 -10.94 15.59 -34.66
CA ASP A 309 -10.85 17.05 -34.62
C ASP A 309 -11.81 17.72 -33.63
N TYR A 310 -13.09 17.33 -33.64
CA TYR A 310 -14.13 17.88 -32.75
C TYR A 310 -15.09 16.83 -32.19
N THR A 311 -14.76 15.55 -32.36
CA THR A 311 -15.57 14.43 -31.87
C THR A 311 -14.69 13.29 -31.36
N TYR A 312 -15.33 12.28 -30.78
CA TYR A 312 -14.69 11.07 -30.29
C TYR A 312 -15.10 9.89 -31.16
N GLY A 313 -14.11 9.17 -31.68
CA GLY A 313 -14.32 8.01 -32.53
C GLY A 313 -13.87 6.70 -31.88
N CYS A 314 -14.53 5.60 -32.25
CA CYS A 314 -14.07 4.25 -31.98
C CYS A 314 -13.80 3.56 -33.32
N ALA A 315 -12.57 3.11 -33.53
CA ALA A 315 -12.25 2.23 -34.63
C ALA A 315 -12.50 0.78 -34.22
N LEU A 316 -13.26 0.06 -35.03
CA LEU A 316 -13.58 -1.34 -34.82
C LEU A 316 -13.06 -2.16 -35.98
N LYS A 317 -12.39 -3.28 -35.70
CA LYS A 317 -11.81 -4.13 -36.73
C LYS A 317 -12.70 -5.33 -37.03
N THR A 318 -12.93 -5.59 -38.31
CA THR A 318 -13.58 -6.82 -38.78
C THR A 318 -12.84 -7.37 -39.99
N ASN A 319 -12.46 -8.64 -39.95
CA ASN A 319 -11.82 -9.35 -41.07
C ASN A 319 -10.58 -8.60 -41.62
N GLY A 320 -9.78 -8.03 -40.72
CA GLY A 320 -8.54 -7.35 -41.07
C GLY A 320 -8.68 -5.89 -41.52
N LYS A 321 -9.89 -5.32 -41.51
CA LYS A 321 -10.12 -3.91 -41.84
C LYS A 321 -10.76 -3.15 -40.69
N TRP A 322 -10.40 -1.88 -40.55
CA TRP A 322 -10.92 -0.96 -39.56
C TRP A 322 -12.04 -0.11 -40.14
N GLU A 323 -13.07 0.13 -39.34
CA GLU A 323 -14.20 1.01 -39.65
C GLU A 323 -14.37 1.99 -38.48
N LEU A 324 -14.73 3.25 -38.79
CA LEU A 324 -14.80 4.32 -37.79
C LEU A 324 -16.25 4.58 -37.39
N TYR A 325 -16.50 4.53 -36.08
CA TYR A 325 -17.80 4.73 -35.46
C TYR A 325 -17.79 5.87 -34.45
N ASP A 326 -18.96 6.42 -34.17
CA ASP A 326 -19.18 7.36 -33.09
C ASP A 326 -18.98 6.66 -31.73
N ALA A 327 -18.34 7.35 -30.78
CA ALA A 327 -18.06 6.78 -29.46
C ALA A 327 -19.31 6.57 -28.58
N PHE A 328 -20.44 7.21 -28.90
CA PHE A 328 -21.66 7.19 -28.10
C PHE A 328 -22.81 6.47 -28.76
N GLU A 329 -22.86 6.44 -30.09
CA GLU A 329 -23.93 5.80 -30.87
C GLU A 329 -23.37 4.83 -31.93
N PRO A 330 -24.16 3.83 -32.38
CA PRO A 330 -23.71 2.83 -33.36
C PRO A 330 -23.74 3.39 -34.79
N GLU A 331 -23.21 4.61 -34.98
CA GLU A 331 -23.20 5.34 -36.24
C GLU A 331 -21.80 5.33 -36.85
N LYS A 332 -21.71 5.01 -38.15
CA LYS A 332 -20.45 5.15 -38.88
C LYS A 332 -20.17 6.62 -39.15
N LEU A 333 -18.96 7.06 -38.86
CA LEU A 333 -18.54 8.45 -39.05
C LEU A 333 -18.05 8.75 -40.47
N ILE A 334 -17.62 7.72 -41.21
CA ILE A 334 -17.22 7.80 -42.61
C ILE A 334 -17.73 6.60 -43.39
N GLU A 335 -17.86 6.78 -44.70
CA GLU A 335 -18.02 5.68 -45.64
C GLU A 335 -16.66 5.03 -45.92
N GLY A 336 -16.61 3.70 -45.80
CA GLY A 336 -15.42 2.90 -46.11
C GLY A 336 -14.77 2.22 -44.92
N SER A 337 -13.59 1.66 -45.18
CA SER A 337 -12.78 0.88 -44.22
C SER A 337 -11.32 0.97 -44.61
N ALA A 338 -10.41 0.90 -43.64
CA ALA A 338 -8.97 1.04 -43.86
C ALA A 338 -8.17 -0.17 -43.35
N ALA A 339 -6.93 -0.37 -43.81
CA ALA A 339 -6.07 -1.43 -43.30
C ALA A 339 -5.38 -1.03 -41.97
N SER A 340 -5.25 0.28 -41.73
CA SER A 340 -4.65 0.85 -40.52
C SER A 340 -5.51 1.99 -39.93
N ILE A 341 -5.23 2.36 -38.68
CA ILE A 341 -5.89 3.49 -38.01
C ILE A 341 -5.50 4.82 -38.67
N ASP A 342 -4.24 4.99 -39.06
CA ASP A 342 -3.79 6.22 -39.74
C ASP A 342 -4.51 6.46 -41.06
N GLU A 343 -4.70 5.40 -41.87
CA GLU A 343 -5.48 5.47 -43.10
C GLU A 343 -6.96 5.80 -42.80
N LEU A 344 -7.52 5.25 -41.71
CA LEU A 344 -8.89 5.52 -41.28
C LEU A 344 -9.07 6.98 -40.85
N ILE A 345 -8.09 7.54 -40.15
CA ILE A 345 -8.05 8.97 -39.78
C ILE A 345 -7.91 9.83 -41.04
N GLY A 346 -7.10 9.41 -42.02
CA GLY A 346 -7.02 10.09 -43.32
C GLY A 346 -8.38 10.20 -44.01
N LEU A 347 -9.13 9.09 -44.07
CA LEU A 347 -10.49 9.10 -44.61
C LEU A 347 -11.44 10.03 -43.84
N TRP A 348 -11.30 10.12 -42.52
CA TRP A 348 -12.04 11.11 -41.73
C TRP A 348 -11.67 12.53 -42.17
N MET A 349 -10.39 12.87 -42.26
CA MET A 349 -9.96 14.23 -42.62
C MET A 349 -10.39 14.66 -44.03
N ASP A 350 -10.64 13.71 -44.95
CA ASP A 350 -11.06 13.95 -46.33
C ASP A 350 -12.59 13.97 -46.55
N ARG A 351 -13.40 13.85 -45.49
CA ARG A 351 -14.87 13.67 -45.53
C ARG A 351 -15.69 14.86 -46.00
#